data_AF-A0A2S2Q2S1-F1
#
_entry.id   AF-A0A2S2Q2S1-F1
#
_cell.length_a   1.000
_cell.length_b   1.000
_cell.length_c   1.000
_cell.angle_alpha   90.00
_cell.angle_beta   90.00
_cell.angle_gamma   90.00
#
_symmetry.space_group_name_H-M   'P 1'
#
loop_
_entity.id
_entity.type
_entity.pdbx_description
1 polymer ?
#
loop_
_entity_poly.entity_id
_entity_poly.type
_entity_poly.pdbx_seq_one_letter_code
_entity_poly.pdbx_strand_id
1 'polypeptide(L)'
;MQFINNVLGIKDPIHKQKIALKAMDVVLFGPPKDNVTHLKDLVLITLLLGTLIGFWYAYNQNKSSSQHLKRMMRDMESLQKAETALEDLQKELEKAKQEQEYVTTEKANLEKQLQEQQIKDENSLILKSSYSDLEKISQLKNEVEMLRNELARAEGELDDRCWTPPHGLQQWLQLTHEIENKSYIKKKLSAEKQLQQAREACEKLRKKRSSLVGAFVSTHGKSIDDVDRSIVEARTSLNEVTQELAERVHRWKQIETLCGFNIINNNGLSHLENILYRNVANGRNFSLRGRMSSQDDLEDDSSQYSVCVGPGKGRDDESIG
;
A
#
# COMPACT_ATOMS: atom_id res chain seq x y z
N MET A 1 -73.94 -58.31 -26.71
CA MET A 1 -74.04 -57.68 -28.05
C MET A 1 -75.35 -56.93 -28.31
N GLN A 2 -76.49 -57.27 -27.70
CA GLN A 2 -77.77 -56.60 -27.96
C GLN A 2 -77.82 -55.13 -27.49
N PHE A 3 -77.11 -54.78 -26.42
CA PHE A 3 -77.07 -53.41 -25.88
C PHE A 3 -76.42 -52.38 -26.82
N ILE A 4 -75.33 -52.76 -27.49
CA ILE A 4 -74.57 -51.88 -28.41
C ILE A 4 -75.38 -51.54 -29.66
N ASN A 5 -76.22 -52.47 -30.11
CA ASN A 5 -77.05 -52.28 -31.30
C ASN A 5 -78.36 -51.54 -31.00
N ASN A 6 -79.02 -51.89 -29.88
CA ASN A 6 -80.38 -51.42 -29.59
C ASN A 6 -80.43 -50.15 -28.74
N VAL A 7 -79.41 -49.88 -27.92
CA VAL A 7 -79.38 -48.72 -27.02
C VAL A 7 -78.41 -47.64 -27.53
N LEU A 8 -77.24 -48.03 -28.04
CA LEU A 8 -76.22 -47.09 -28.55
C LEU A 8 -76.37 -46.78 -30.04
N GLY A 9 -77.22 -47.51 -30.78
CA GLY A 9 -77.53 -47.25 -32.18
C GLY A 9 -76.40 -47.51 -33.19
N ILE A 10 -75.29 -48.09 -32.76
CA ILE A 10 -74.10 -48.29 -33.60
C ILE A 10 -74.29 -49.58 -34.40
N LYS A 11 -74.64 -49.46 -35.69
CA LYS A 11 -74.94 -50.62 -36.56
C LYS A 11 -73.68 -51.21 -37.22
N ASP A 12 -72.69 -50.38 -37.54
CA ASP A 12 -71.49 -50.79 -38.25
C ASP A 12 -70.62 -51.79 -37.46
N PRO A 13 -70.23 -52.92 -38.07
CA PRO A 13 -69.44 -53.95 -37.39
C PRO A 13 -68.03 -53.49 -37.02
N ILE A 14 -67.42 -52.59 -37.82
CA ILE A 14 -66.07 -52.06 -37.58
C ILE A 14 -66.06 -51.18 -36.32
N HIS A 15 -67.04 -50.30 -36.17
CA HIS A 15 -67.19 -49.44 -35.00
C HIS A 15 -67.44 -50.25 -33.73
N LYS A 16 -68.20 -51.35 -33.81
CA LYS A 16 -68.39 -52.29 -32.69
C LYS A 16 -67.09 -52.94 -32.25
N GLN A 17 -66.29 -53.45 -33.18
CA GLN A 17 -65.01 -54.07 -32.86
C GLN A 17 -64.04 -53.06 -32.24
N LYS A 18 -63.99 -51.83 -32.75
CA LYS A 18 -63.12 -50.77 -32.20
C LYS A 18 -63.51 -50.35 -30.78
N ILE A 19 -64.81 -50.26 -30.50
CA ILE A 19 -65.32 -49.95 -29.15
C ILE A 19 -65.06 -51.12 -28.21
N ALA A 20 -65.29 -52.36 -28.65
CA ALA A 20 -65.01 -53.55 -27.86
C ALA A 20 -63.52 -53.66 -27.52
N LEU A 21 -62.61 -53.40 -28.48
CA LEU A 21 -61.16 -53.37 -28.25
C LEU A 21 -60.77 -52.29 -27.24
N LYS A 22 -61.25 -51.06 -27.40
CA LYS A 22 -60.96 -49.98 -26.44
C LYS A 22 -61.55 -50.23 -25.06
N ALA A 23 -62.76 -50.78 -24.97
CA ALA A 23 -63.39 -51.12 -23.70
C ALA A 23 -62.65 -52.27 -23.02
N MET A 24 -62.16 -53.24 -23.80
CA MET A 24 -61.30 -54.30 -23.31
C MET A 24 -59.99 -53.72 -22.77
N ASP A 25 -59.33 -52.82 -23.50
CA ASP A 25 -58.12 -52.14 -23.01
C ASP A 25 -58.38 -51.36 -21.72
N VAL A 26 -59.52 -50.66 -21.61
CA VAL A 26 -59.90 -49.94 -20.37
C VAL A 26 -60.20 -50.90 -19.22
N VAL A 27 -60.76 -52.09 -19.47
CA VAL A 27 -61.00 -53.11 -18.44
C VAL A 27 -59.70 -53.83 -18.05
N LEU A 28 -58.80 -54.06 -19.01
CA LEU A 28 -57.53 -54.75 -18.81
C LEU A 28 -56.48 -53.85 -18.13
N PHE A 29 -56.45 -52.56 -18.48
CA PHE A 29 -55.43 -51.61 -18.05
C PHE A 29 -55.96 -50.48 -17.15
N GLY A 30 -57.28 -50.38 -16.97
CA GLY A 30 -57.94 -49.34 -16.17
C GLY A 30 -58.12 -48.00 -16.91
N PRO A 31 -58.93 -47.07 -16.36
CA PRO A 31 -59.08 -45.74 -16.93
C PRO A 31 -57.75 -44.97 -16.89
N PRO A 32 -57.43 -44.15 -17.91
CA PRO A 32 -56.20 -43.37 -17.95
C PRO A 32 -56.06 -42.53 -16.68
N LYS A 33 -54.90 -42.59 -16.02
CA LYS A 33 -54.63 -41.75 -14.84
C LYS A 33 -54.38 -40.30 -15.27
N ASP A 34 -55.41 -39.44 -15.15
CA ASP A 34 -55.31 -37.99 -15.40
C ASP A 34 -54.50 -37.23 -14.33
N ASN A 35 -54.00 -37.92 -13.30
CA ASN A 35 -53.25 -37.31 -12.20
C ASN A 35 -51.93 -36.64 -12.64
N VAL A 36 -51.43 -36.96 -13.84
CA VAL A 36 -50.13 -36.48 -14.33
C VAL A 36 -50.22 -35.05 -14.89
N THR A 37 -51.39 -34.55 -15.29
CA THR A 37 -51.53 -33.20 -15.86
C THR A 37 -51.48 -32.12 -14.78
N HIS A 38 -52.25 -32.26 -13.70
CA HIS A 38 -52.24 -31.29 -12.60
C HIS A 38 -50.88 -31.19 -11.89
N LEU A 39 -50.16 -32.30 -11.76
CA LEU A 39 -48.78 -32.28 -11.24
C LEU A 39 -47.82 -31.57 -12.18
N LYS A 40 -47.94 -31.81 -13.50
CA LYS A 40 -47.14 -31.09 -14.51
C LYS A 40 -47.41 -29.59 -14.46
N ASP A 41 -48.68 -29.19 -14.36
CA ASP A 41 -49.06 -27.77 -14.30
C ASP A 41 -48.59 -27.10 -13.01
N LEU A 42 -48.65 -27.79 -11.86
CA LEU A 42 -48.15 -27.27 -10.58
C LEU A 42 -46.62 -27.11 -10.58
N VAL A 43 -45.90 -28.08 -11.15
CA VAL A 43 -44.45 -27.98 -11.36
C VAL A 43 -44.11 -26.82 -12.31
N LEU A 44 -44.92 -26.61 -13.35
CA LEU A 44 -44.69 -25.54 -14.32
C LEU A 44 -44.93 -24.15 -13.72
N ILE A 45 -45.97 -23.99 -12.89
CA ILE A 45 -46.27 -22.74 -12.19
C ILE A 45 -45.19 -22.40 -11.14
N THR A 46 -44.73 -23.40 -10.37
CA THR A 46 -43.68 -23.18 -9.37
C THR A 46 -42.35 -22.82 -10.00
N LEU A 47 -42.02 -23.42 -11.16
CA LEU A 47 -40.85 -23.05 -11.94
C LEU A 47 -40.96 -21.61 -12.47
N LEU A 48 -42.12 -21.22 -13.01
CA LEU A 48 -42.37 -19.86 -13.50
C LEU A 48 -42.22 -18.81 -12.38
N LEU A 49 -42.82 -19.05 -11.21
CA LEU A 49 -42.68 -18.17 -10.05
C LEU A 49 -41.24 -18.05 -9.57
N GLY A 50 -40.50 -19.16 -9.51
CA GLY A 50 -39.09 -19.17 -9.13
C GLY A 50 -38.25 -18.28 -10.04
N THR A 51 -38.50 -18.31 -11.36
CA THR A 51 -37.78 -17.46 -12.32
C THR A 51 -38.11 -15.98 -12.17
N LEU A 52 -39.38 -15.63 -11.92
CA LEU A 52 -39.82 -14.25 -11.70
C LEU A 52 -39.21 -13.66 -10.42
N ILE A 53 -39.19 -14.43 -9.34
CA ILE A 53 -38.58 -14.03 -8.06
C ILE A 53 -37.07 -13.88 -8.21
N GLY A 54 -36.41 -14.82 -8.89
CA GLY A 54 -34.98 -14.75 -9.17
C GLY A 54 -34.62 -13.52 -10.02
N PHE A 55 -35.42 -13.21 -11.04
CA PHE A 55 -35.23 -12.03 -11.88
C PHE A 55 -35.43 -10.73 -11.10
N TRP A 56 -36.48 -10.66 -10.28
CA TRP A 56 -36.74 -9.51 -9.41
C TRP A 56 -35.61 -9.28 -8.39
N TYR A 57 -35.12 -10.35 -7.77
CA TYR A 57 -34.01 -10.29 -6.82
C TYR A 57 -32.71 -9.87 -7.49
N ALA A 58 -32.38 -10.43 -8.66
CA ALA A 58 -31.21 -10.04 -9.44
C ALA A 58 -31.28 -8.57 -9.87
N TYR A 59 -32.45 -8.10 -10.31
CA TYR A 59 -32.67 -6.71 -10.68
C TYR A 59 -32.47 -5.77 -9.49
N ASN A 60 -33.01 -6.11 -8.32
CA ASN A 60 -32.87 -5.31 -7.11
C ASN A 60 -31.42 -5.30 -6.59
N GLN A 61 -30.74 -6.45 -6.61
CA GLN A 61 -29.33 -6.58 -6.25
C GLN A 61 -28.41 -5.80 -7.20
N ASN A 62 -28.72 -5.77 -8.50
CA ASN A 62 -27.99 -5.01 -9.51
C ASN A 62 -28.15 -3.48 -9.32
N LYS A 63 -29.34 -3.04 -8.86
CA LYS A 63 -29.57 -1.64 -8.51
C LYS A 63 -28.79 -1.21 -7.28
N SER A 64 -28.72 -2.06 -6.25
CA SER A 64 -27.92 -1.80 -5.04
C SER A 64 -26.41 -1.85 -5.32
N SER A 65 -25.93 -2.81 -6.12
CA SER A 65 -24.50 -2.92 -6.46
C SER A 65 -24.01 -1.72 -7.28
N SER A 66 -24.85 -1.19 -8.17
CA SER A 66 -24.55 0.02 -8.95
C SER A 66 -24.28 1.23 -8.06
N GLN A 67 -24.91 1.33 -6.89
CA GLN A 67 -24.65 2.42 -5.95
C GLN A 67 -23.31 2.26 -5.22
N HIS A 68 -22.96 1.03 -4.83
CA HIS A 68 -21.65 0.74 -4.23
C HIS A 68 -20.51 0.95 -5.22
N LEU A 69 -20.67 0.57 -6.49
CA LEU A 69 -19.68 0.83 -7.54
C LEU A 69 -19.49 2.32 -7.80
N LYS A 70 -20.56 3.13 -7.77
CA LYS A 70 -20.47 4.59 -7.91
C LYS A 70 -19.80 5.27 -6.72
N ARG A 71 -19.92 4.72 -5.51
CA ARG A 71 -19.17 5.20 -4.34
C ARG A 71 -17.69 4.83 -4.47
N MET A 72 -17.40 3.58 -4.82
CA MET A 72 -16.04 3.10 -5.05
C MET A 72 -15.30 3.85 -6.17
N MET A 73 -16.01 4.23 -7.25
CA MET A 73 -15.45 5.03 -8.34
C MET A 73 -15.10 6.46 -7.90
N ARG A 74 -15.92 7.08 -7.04
CA ARG A 74 -15.62 8.39 -6.45
C ARG A 74 -14.43 8.33 -5.50
N ASP A 75 -14.33 7.27 -4.71
CA ASP A 75 -13.21 7.06 -3.79
C ASP A 75 -11.91 6.77 -4.55
N MET A 76 -11.98 6.22 -5.76
CA MET A 76 -10.83 6.02 -6.64
C MET A 76 -10.36 7.32 -7.29
N GLU A 77 -11.29 8.18 -7.71
CA GLU A 77 -10.96 9.49 -8.29
C GLU A 77 -10.34 10.44 -7.23
N SER A 78 -10.80 10.38 -5.99
CA SER A 78 -10.18 11.14 -4.89
C SER A 78 -8.78 10.62 -4.55
N LEU A 79 -8.55 9.31 -4.64
CA LEU A 79 -7.22 8.72 -4.45
C LEU A 79 -6.23 9.21 -5.50
N GLN A 80 -6.64 9.22 -6.77
CA GLN A 80 -5.81 9.68 -7.89
C GLN A 80 -5.46 11.17 -7.75
N LYS A 81 -6.40 11.99 -7.25
CA LYS A 81 -6.13 13.39 -6.91
C LYS A 81 -5.11 13.57 -5.78
N ALA A 82 -5.15 12.70 -4.78
CA ALA A 82 -4.17 12.72 -3.69
C ALA A 82 -2.78 12.27 -4.15
N GLU A 83 -2.71 11.28 -5.06
CA GLU A 83 -1.46 10.85 -5.70
C GLU A 83 -0.81 11.97 -6.52
N THR A 84 -1.58 12.66 -7.37
CA THR A 84 -1.07 13.80 -8.14
C THR A 84 -0.66 14.97 -7.25
N ALA A 85 -1.36 15.21 -6.14
CA ALA A 85 -0.99 16.26 -5.19
C ALA A 85 0.33 15.97 -4.46
N LEU A 86 0.60 14.69 -4.17
CA LEU A 86 1.88 14.27 -3.61
C LEU A 86 3.03 14.47 -4.60
N GLU A 87 2.80 14.15 -5.87
CA GLU A 87 3.79 14.35 -6.93
C GLU A 87 4.12 15.84 -7.14
N ASP A 88 3.10 16.72 -7.12
CA ASP A 88 3.30 18.18 -7.21
C ASP A 88 4.05 18.74 -5.99
N LEU A 89 3.75 18.27 -4.77
CA LEU A 89 4.46 18.68 -3.57
C LEU A 89 5.93 18.24 -3.57
N GLN A 90 6.23 17.04 -4.09
CA GLN A 90 7.62 16.58 -4.25
C GLN A 90 8.39 17.47 -5.23
N LYS A 91 7.75 17.89 -6.32
CA LYS A 91 8.33 18.77 -7.34
C LYS A 91 8.56 20.19 -6.83
N GLU A 92 7.63 20.72 -6.02
CA GLU A 92 7.78 22.03 -5.40
C GLU A 92 8.89 22.06 -4.34
N LEU A 93 9.03 20.96 -3.57
CA LEU A 93 10.14 20.79 -2.61
C LEU A 93 11.50 20.75 -3.32
N GLU A 94 11.60 20.04 -4.44
CA GLU A 94 12.81 19.99 -5.25
C GLU A 94 13.19 21.37 -5.81
N LYS A 95 12.19 22.14 -6.25
CA LYS A 95 12.39 23.52 -6.74
C LYS A 95 12.83 24.47 -5.62
N ALA A 96 12.19 24.43 -4.46
CA ALA A 96 12.56 25.24 -3.30
C ALA A 96 13.97 24.90 -2.79
N LYS A 97 14.38 23.62 -2.89
CA LYS A 97 15.74 23.17 -2.57
C LYS A 97 16.78 23.77 -3.53
N GLN A 98 16.49 23.81 -4.83
CA GLN A 98 17.39 24.42 -5.82
C GLN A 98 17.56 25.93 -5.61
N GLU A 99 16.49 26.64 -5.25
CA GLU A 99 16.55 28.09 -4.95
C GLU A 99 17.36 28.37 -3.67
N GLN A 100 17.29 27.49 -2.67
CA GLN A 100 18.07 27.61 -1.44
C GLN A 100 19.58 27.35 -1.65
N GLU A 101 19.95 26.42 -2.54
CA GLU A 101 21.35 26.18 -2.94
C GLU A 101 21.96 27.39 -3.67
N TYR A 102 21.16 28.12 -4.46
CA TYR A 102 21.60 29.36 -5.10
C TYR A 102 21.85 30.50 -4.09
N VAL A 103 20.93 30.74 -3.15
CA VAL A 103 21.06 31.82 -2.15
C VAL A 103 22.20 31.57 -1.16
N THR A 104 22.43 30.32 -0.78
CA THR A 104 23.52 29.96 0.15
C THR A 104 24.91 30.12 -0.47
N THR A 105 25.05 29.84 -1.77
CA THR A 105 26.30 30.05 -2.50
C THR A 105 26.59 31.53 -2.76
N GLU A 106 25.56 32.36 -2.98
CA GLU A 106 25.69 33.81 -3.12
C GLU A 106 26.09 34.48 -1.78
N LYS A 107 25.46 34.07 -0.66
CA LYS A 107 25.80 34.59 0.67
C LYS A 107 27.24 34.27 1.08
N ALA A 108 27.72 33.07 0.80
CA ALA A 108 29.10 32.66 1.09
C ALA A 108 30.14 33.44 0.25
N ASN A 109 29.76 33.97 -0.91
CA ASN A 109 30.62 34.80 -1.75
C ASN A 109 30.69 36.25 -1.24
N LEU A 110 29.56 36.80 -0.79
CA LEU A 110 29.49 38.16 -0.20
C LEU A 110 30.23 38.26 1.14
N GLU A 111 30.18 37.22 1.97
CA GLU A 111 30.86 37.19 3.28
C GLU A 111 32.39 37.15 3.14
N LYS A 112 32.91 36.49 2.09
CA LYS A 112 34.34 36.53 1.75
C LYS A 112 34.81 37.91 1.29
N GLN A 113 33.97 38.67 0.58
CA GLN A 113 34.32 40.02 0.10
C GLN A 113 34.31 41.07 1.23
N LEU A 114 33.46 40.91 2.25
CA LEU A 114 33.42 41.79 3.43
C LEU A 114 34.64 41.58 4.35
N GLN A 115 35.10 40.35 4.51
CA GLN A 115 36.31 40.04 5.28
C GLN A 115 37.60 40.52 4.58
N GLU A 116 37.61 40.61 3.26
CA GLU A 116 38.76 41.10 2.48
C GLU A 116 38.86 42.65 2.47
N GLN A 117 37.77 43.37 2.76
CA GLN A 117 37.76 44.83 2.93
C GLN A 117 38.16 45.29 4.34
N GLN A 118 37.84 44.51 5.38
CA GLN A 118 38.15 44.87 6.77
C GLN A 118 39.66 44.81 7.11
N ILE A 119 40.48 44.16 6.30
CA ILE A 119 41.93 44.02 6.53
C ILE A 119 42.73 45.23 5.99
N LYS A 120 42.09 46.20 5.32
CA LYS A 120 42.79 47.34 4.67
C LYS A 120 42.82 48.67 5.44
N ASP A 121 42.04 48.85 6.50
CA ASP A 121 41.82 50.17 7.11
C ASP A 121 42.38 50.35 8.54
N GLU A 122 43.25 49.48 9.03
CA GLU A 122 43.95 49.67 10.32
C GLU A 122 45.42 50.07 10.14
N ASN A 123 45.68 51.32 9.73
CA ASN A 123 47.00 51.95 9.98
C ASN A 123 47.01 53.48 9.85
N SER A 124 46.50 54.19 10.87
CA SER A 124 46.72 55.64 11.09
C SER A 124 45.92 56.03 12.35
N LEU A 125 46.42 56.53 13.48
CA LEU A 125 47.54 57.41 13.82
C LEU A 125 47.74 57.35 15.34
N ILE A 126 48.98 57.39 15.83
CA ILE A 126 49.35 57.39 17.26
C ILE A 126 50.16 58.67 17.62
N LEU A 127 49.92 59.20 18.84
CA LEU A 127 50.67 60.19 19.68
C LEU A 127 50.37 61.68 19.39
N LYS A 128 50.10 62.60 20.36
CA LYS A 128 50.58 62.86 21.75
C LYS A 128 49.63 63.91 22.39
N SER A 129 49.55 64.29 23.69
CA SER A 129 50.32 64.06 24.92
C SER A 129 49.49 64.52 26.14
N SER A 130 49.68 63.76 27.23
CA SER A 130 49.48 63.97 28.67
C SER A 130 49.28 65.38 29.24
N TYR A 131 48.12 65.60 29.90
CA TYR A 131 47.99 66.17 31.25
C TYR A 131 46.55 65.95 31.79
N SER A 132 46.16 64.72 32.15
CA SER A 132 44.92 64.49 32.95
C SER A 132 44.89 63.10 33.61
N ASP A 133 45.89 62.79 34.44
CA ASP A 133 46.10 61.42 34.93
C ASP A 133 45.09 60.92 35.97
N LEU A 134 44.31 61.79 36.62
CA LEU A 134 43.29 61.36 37.59
C LEU A 134 41.94 61.05 36.91
N GLU A 135 41.51 61.92 36.00
CA GLU A 135 40.28 61.76 35.24
C GLU A 135 40.42 60.60 34.23
N LYS A 136 41.61 60.44 33.66
CA LYS A 136 41.93 59.33 32.76
C LYS A 136 41.91 57.98 33.47
N ILE A 137 42.32 57.89 34.74
CA ILE A 137 42.16 56.65 35.52
C ILE A 137 40.68 56.32 35.74
N SER A 138 39.83 57.32 36.01
CA SER A 138 38.38 57.12 36.13
C SER A 138 37.74 56.71 34.79
N GLN A 139 38.16 57.34 33.69
CA GLN A 139 37.70 57.01 32.35
C GLN A 139 38.15 55.60 31.94
N LEU A 140 39.41 55.24 32.18
CA LEU A 140 39.93 53.90 31.92
C LEU A 140 39.26 52.84 32.80
N LYS A 141 38.89 53.15 34.04
CA LYS A 141 38.12 52.23 34.89
C LYS A 141 36.71 51.99 34.33
N ASN A 142 36.03 53.05 33.92
CA ASN A 142 34.71 52.96 33.31
C ASN A 142 34.77 52.23 31.96
N GLU A 143 35.83 52.46 31.17
CA GLU A 143 36.08 51.77 29.91
C GLU A 143 36.37 50.29 30.14
N VAL A 144 37.19 49.93 31.12
CA VAL A 144 37.43 48.52 31.49
C VAL A 144 36.16 47.85 31.99
N GLU A 145 35.30 48.56 32.72
CA GLU A 145 34.01 48.02 33.16
C GLU A 145 33.04 47.85 31.98
N MET A 146 32.98 48.81 31.07
CA MET A 146 32.21 48.71 29.83
C MET A 146 32.68 47.54 28.98
N LEU A 147 33.98 47.43 28.73
CA LEU A 147 34.60 46.34 27.97
C LEU A 147 34.39 44.98 28.66
N ARG A 148 34.39 44.92 29.99
CA ARG A 148 34.03 43.67 30.71
C ARG A 148 32.56 43.31 30.54
N ASN A 149 31.67 44.28 30.53
CA ASN A 149 30.25 44.03 30.28
C ASN A 149 29.99 43.64 28.82
N GLU A 150 30.69 44.24 27.87
CA GLU A 150 30.65 43.85 26.46
C GLU A 150 31.25 42.47 26.24
N LEU A 151 32.39 42.17 26.88
CA LEU A 151 33.00 40.84 26.88
C LEU A 151 32.04 39.80 27.48
N ALA A 152 31.44 40.07 28.64
CA ALA A 152 30.49 39.15 29.27
C ALA A 152 29.22 38.92 28.42
N ARG A 153 28.76 39.94 27.68
CA ARG A 153 27.67 39.79 26.69
C ARG A 153 28.11 38.97 25.50
N ALA A 154 29.28 39.27 24.93
CA ALA A 154 29.84 38.53 23.81
C ALA A 154 30.14 37.06 24.17
N GLU A 155 30.63 36.79 25.39
CA GLU A 155 30.84 35.46 25.93
C GLU A 155 29.51 34.72 26.15
N GLY A 156 28.48 35.40 26.67
CA GLY A 156 27.13 34.83 26.77
C GLY A 156 26.53 34.49 25.40
N GLU A 157 26.72 35.35 24.40
CA GLU A 157 26.31 35.08 23.01
C GLU A 157 27.15 33.98 22.33
N LEU A 158 28.40 33.77 22.78
CA LEU A 158 29.28 32.72 22.27
C LEU A 158 28.93 31.36 22.87
N ASP A 159 28.53 31.30 24.14
CA ASP A 159 28.14 30.07 24.82
C ASP A 159 26.88 29.46 24.18
N ASP A 160 25.97 30.29 23.65
CA ASP A 160 24.84 29.85 22.83
C ASP A 160 25.24 29.29 21.44
N ARG A 161 26.48 29.53 20.98
CA ARG A 161 26.99 29.15 19.64
C ARG A 161 28.02 28.03 19.66
N CYS A 162 28.35 27.47 20.83
CA CYS A 162 29.48 26.55 20.99
C CYS A 162 29.22 25.11 20.53
N TRP A 163 27.99 24.78 20.10
CA TRP A 163 27.71 23.45 19.55
C TRP A 163 28.24 23.34 18.12
N THR A 164 29.31 22.56 17.98
CA THR A 164 29.75 22.03 16.69
C THR A 164 29.63 20.51 16.74
N PRO A 165 29.05 19.87 15.72
CA PRO A 165 28.88 18.44 15.73
C PRO A 165 30.24 17.72 15.75
N PRO A 166 30.42 16.68 16.57
CA PRO A 166 31.65 15.90 16.61
C PRO A 166 32.04 15.31 15.25
N HIS A 167 33.35 15.25 14.98
CA HIS A 167 33.88 14.57 13.81
C HIS A 167 33.40 13.11 13.75
N GLY A 168 32.90 12.66 12.60
CA GLY A 168 32.34 11.32 12.42
C GLY A 168 30.82 11.24 12.56
N LEU A 169 30.17 12.20 13.25
CA LEU A 169 28.72 12.17 13.49
C LEU A 169 27.93 12.16 12.18
N GLN A 170 28.38 12.94 11.19
CA GLN A 170 27.73 12.99 9.88
C GLN A 170 27.66 11.61 9.22
N GLN A 171 28.77 10.86 9.16
CA GLN A 171 28.79 9.54 8.52
C GLN A 171 27.89 8.54 9.26
N TRP A 172 27.85 8.58 10.59
CA TRP A 172 26.99 7.71 11.39
C TRP A 172 25.50 8.04 11.23
N LEU A 173 25.14 9.32 11.18
CA LEU A 173 23.76 9.73 10.92
C LEU A 173 23.33 9.39 9.49
N GLN A 174 24.21 9.55 8.50
CA GLN A 174 23.97 9.10 7.13
C GLN A 174 23.72 7.60 7.08
N LEU A 175 24.57 6.78 7.74
CA LEU A 175 24.35 5.34 7.82
C LEU A 175 23.02 5.00 8.48
N THR A 176 22.68 5.70 9.56
CA THR A 176 21.42 5.51 10.28
C THR A 176 20.22 5.81 9.38
N HIS A 177 20.24 6.94 8.67
CA HIS A 177 19.24 7.31 7.68
C HIS A 177 19.07 6.22 6.62
N GLU A 178 20.17 5.71 6.06
CA GLU A 178 20.14 4.65 5.04
C GLU A 178 19.54 3.33 5.54
N ILE A 179 19.91 2.89 6.75
CA ILE A 179 19.36 1.68 7.38
C ILE A 179 17.85 1.84 7.61
N GLU A 180 17.46 2.99 8.14
CA GLU A 180 16.07 3.31 8.37
C GLU A 180 15.32 3.34 7.03
N ASN A 181 15.89 3.94 5.98
CA ASN A 181 15.28 4.08 4.66
C ASN A 181 15.08 2.72 3.97
N LYS A 182 16.07 1.84 4.07
CA LYS A 182 15.97 0.44 3.62
C LYS A 182 14.81 -0.29 4.30
N SER A 183 14.64 -0.09 5.61
CA SER A 183 13.56 -0.71 6.39
C SER A 183 12.19 -0.17 5.95
N TYR A 184 12.09 1.15 5.75
CA TYR A 184 10.90 1.80 5.23
C TYR A 184 10.52 1.29 3.84
N ILE A 185 11.47 1.21 2.91
CA ILE A 185 11.23 0.70 1.54
C ILE A 185 10.68 -0.73 1.58
N LYS A 186 11.24 -1.60 2.43
CA LYS A 186 10.75 -2.97 2.61
C LYS A 186 9.31 -2.98 3.14
N LYS A 187 8.99 -2.14 4.13
CA LYS A 187 7.64 -2.03 4.70
C LYS A 187 6.64 -1.49 3.66
N LYS A 188 7.02 -0.46 2.90
CA LYS A 188 6.24 0.10 1.79
C LYS A 188 5.89 -0.98 0.76
N LEU A 189 6.89 -1.71 0.27
CA LEU A 189 6.69 -2.76 -0.74
C LEU A 189 5.77 -3.88 -0.23
N SER A 190 5.89 -4.24 1.07
CA SER A 190 4.97 -5.19 1.70
C SER A 190 3.54 -4.67 1.75
N ALA A 191 3.32 -3.40 2.09
CA ALA A 191 1.99 -2.79 2.12
C ALA A 191 1.36 -2.70 0.72
N GLU A 192 2.16 -2.37 -0.30
CA GLU A 192 1.74 -2.37 -1.71
C GLU A 192 1.34 -3.78 -2.18
N LYS A 193 2.13 -4.80 -1.82
CA LYS A 193 1.81 -6.21 -2.10
C LYS A 193 0.51 -6.64 -1.42
N GLN A 194 0.29 -6.26 -0.17
CA GLN A 194 -0.94 -6.56 0.57
C GLN A 194 -2.17 -5.90 -0.08
N LEU A 195 -2.03 -4.65 -0.54
CA LEU A 195 -3.09 -3.97 -1.31
C LEU A 195 -3.39 -4.71 -2.62
N GLN A 196 -2.36 -5.14 -3.34
CA GLN A 196 -2.53 -5.88 -4.59
C GLN A 196 -3.26 -7.21 -4.36
N GLN A 197 -2.90 -7.95 -3.32
CA GLN A 197 -3.58 -9.19 -2.94
C GLN A 197 -5.05 -8.95 -2.57
N ALA A 198 -5.35 -7.88 -1.81
CA ALA A 198 -6.73 -7.51 -1.47
C ALA A 198 -7.55 -7.15 -2.73
N ARG A 199 -6.94 -6.44 -3.70
CA ARG A 199 -7.56 -6.13 -5.00
C ARG A 199 -7.89 -7.40 -5.78
N GLU A 200 -6.94 -8.32 -5.90
CA GLU A 200 -7.15 -9.60 -6.59
C GLU A 200 -8.22 -10.47 -5.92
N ALA A 201 -8.25 -10.51 -4.59
CA ALA A 201 -9.27 -11.23 -3.83
C ALA A 201 -10.67 -10.65 -4.08
N CYS A 202 -10.77 -9.31 -4.09
CA CYS A 202 -12.01 -8.60 -4.44
C CYS A 202 -12.47 -8.90 -5.87
N GLU A 203 -11.55 -8.91 -6.85
CA GLU A 203 -11.88 -9.27 -8.23
C GLU A 203 -12.32 -10.72 -8.38
N LYS A 204 -11.64 -11.65 -7.71
CA LYS A 204 -12.01 -13.08 -7.70
C LYS A 204 -13.42 -13.25 -7.10
N LEU A 205 -13.72 -12.56 -6.01
CA LEU A 205 -15.06 -12.56 -5.41
C LEU A 205 -16.10 -11.98 -6.38
N ARG A 206 -15.79 -10.86 -7.05
CA ARG A 206 -16.66 -10.26 -8.07
C ARG A 206 -16.96 -11.22 -9.21
N LYS A 207 -15.93 -11.87 -9.77
CA LYS A 207 -16.05 -12.85 -10.87
C LYS A 207 -16.88 -14.08 -10.45
N LYS A 208 -16.67 -14.60 -9.24
CA LYS A 208 -17.45 -15.72 -8.67
C LYS A 208 -18.92 -15.36 -8.52
N ARG A 209 -19.24 -14.13 -8.09
CA ARG A 209 -20.61 -13.65 -7.92
C ARG A 209 -21.30 -13.27 -9.24
N SER A 210 -20.55 -12.91 -10.29
CA SER A 210 -21.11 -12.65 -11.63
C SER A 210 -21.33 -13.91 -12.47
N SER A 211 -20.79 -15.07 -12.06
CA SER A 211 -20.98 -16.34 -12.76
C SER A 211 -22.31 -17.00 -12.35
N LEU A 212 -23.11 -17.43 -13.33
CA LEU A 212 -24.42 -18.07 -13.15
C LEU A 212 -24.37 -19.35 -12.28
N VAL A 213 -23.23 -20.06 -12.27
CA VAL A 213 -23.01 -21.26 -11.45
C VAL A 213 -22.43 -20.91 -10.06
N GLY A 214 -21.76 -19.74 -9.94
CA GLY A 214 -21.16 -19.28 -8.69
C GLY A 214 -22.15 -18.62 -7.73
N ALA A 215 -23.27 -18.09 -8.23
CA ALA A 215 -24.32 -17.47 -7.42
C ALA A 215 -25.01 -18.44 -6.44
N PHE A 216 -24.98 -19.76 -6.72
CA PHE A 216 -25.61 -20.79 -5.89
C PHE A 216 -24.73 -21.30 -4.74
N VAL A 217 -23.40 -21.12 -4.81
CA VAL A 217 -22.40 -21.59 -3.82
C VAL A 217 -21.73 -20.43 -3.06
N SER A 218 -21.91 -19.18 -3.52
CA SER A 218 -21.29 -17.96 -2.95
C SER A 218 -22.06 -17.34 -1.77
N THR A 219 -22.83 -18.13 -1.02
CA THR A 219 -23.59 -17.67 0.16
C THR A 219 -22.82 -17.82 1.48
N HIS A 220 -21.58 -18.31 1.46
CA HIS A 220 -20.77 -18.34 2.68
C HIS A 220 -20.21 -16.94 2.99
N GLY A 221 -20.89 -16.24 3.92
CA GLY A 221 -20.51 -14.92 4.46
C GLY A 221 -19.05 -14.81 4.89
N LYS A 222 -18.45 -15.91 5.35
CA LYS A 222 -17.03 -15.97 5.73
C LYS A 222 -16.07 -15.48 4.63
N SER A 223 -16.36 -15.76 3.36
CA SER A 223 -15.49 -15.35 2.24
C SER A 223 -15.58 -13.86 1.89
N ILE A 224 -16.71 -13.21 2.17
CA ILE A 224 -16.83 -11.76 2.00
C ILE A 224 -16.22 -11.03 3.19
N ASP A 225 -16.39 -11.56 4.40
CA ASP A 225 -15.78 -11.02 5.62
C ASP A 225 -14.24 -11.08 5.55
N ASP A 226 -13.69 -12.19 5.03
CA ASP A 226 -12.23 -12.34 4.83
C ASP A 226 -11.67 -11.33 3.82
N VAL A 227 -12.40 -11.05 2.73
CA VAL A 227 -12.00 -10.04 1.73
C VAL A 227 -12.12 -8.62 2.31
N ASP A 228 -13.20 -8.33 3.04
CA ASP A 228 -13.40 -7.01 3.66
C ASP A 228 -12.32 -6.72 4.71
N ARG A 229 -12.02 -7.72 5.55
CA ARG A 229 -10.90 -7.66 6.50
C ARG A 229 -9.58 -7.40 5.79
N SER A 230 -9.28 -8.12 4.71
CA SER A 230 -8.05 -7.93 3.92
C SER A 230 -7.94 -6.52 3.34
N ILE A 231 -9.05 -5.91 2.91
CA ILE A 231 -9.10 -4.52 2.42
C ILE A 231 -8.80 -3.53 3.56
N VAL A 232 -9.41 -3.72 4.72
CA VAL A 232 -9.18 -2.85 5.89
C VAL A 232 -7.72 -2.95 6.34
N GLU A 233 -7.16 -4.14 6.45
CA GLU A 233 -5.76 -4.35 6.83
C GLU A 233 -4.80 -3.69 5.82
N ALA A 234 -5.03 -3.86 4.52
CA ALA A 234 -4.22 -3.21 3.49
C ALA A 234 -4.28 -1.67 3.55
N ARG A 235 -5.47 -1.10 3.81
CA ARG A 235 -5.65 0.35 3.97
C ARG A 235 -4.90 0.87 5.20
N THR A 236 -5.03 0.20 6.33
CA THR A 236 -4.33 0.56 7.56
C THR A 236 -2.83 0.52 7.34
N SER A 237 -2.31 -0.55 6.73
CA SER A 237 -0.87 -0.69 6.47
C SER A 237 -0.32 0.40 5.53
N LEU A 238 -1.09 0.84 4.53
CA LEU A 238 -0.70 1.96 3.65
C LEU A 238 -0.75 3.32 4.36
N ASN A 239 -1.75 3.53 5.22
CA ASN A 239 -1.84 4.74 6.01
C ASN A 239 -0.67 4.86 6.99
N GLU A 240 -0.26 3.74 7.62
CA GLU A 240 0.94 3.69 8.46
C GLU A 240 2.21 4.07 7.69
N VAL A 241 2.42 3.50 6.49
CA VAL A 241 3.58 3.83 5.65
C VAL A 241 3.58 5.32 5.25
N THR A 242 2.41 5.88 4.94
CA THR A 242 2.27 7.31 4.62
C THR A 242 2.61 8.21 5.81
N GLN A 243 2.10 7.88 7.00
CA GLN A 243 2.40 8.64 8.22
C GLN A 243 3.89 8.54 8.59
N GLU A 244 4.46 7.34 8.47
CA GLU A 244 5.88 7.09 8.70
C GLU A 244 6.76 7.89 7.73
N LEU A 245 6.39 7.97 6.44
CA LEU A 245 7.12 8.81 5.47
C LEU A 245 7.11 10.28 5.88
N ALA A 246 5.94 10.84 6.21
CA ALA A 246 5.79 12.24 6.60
C ALA A 246 6.61 12.56 7.86
N GLU A 247 6.53 11.69 8.87
CA GLU A 247 7.32 11.80 10.09
C GLU A 247 8.81 11.79 9.78
N ARG A 248 9.28 10.82 9.00
CA ARG A 248 10.71 10.65 8.69
C ARG A 248 11.28 11.83 7.95
N VAL A 249 10.58 12.31 6.92
CA VAL A 249 11.00 13.49 6.15
C VAL A 249 11.13 14.69 7.08
N HIS A 250 10.14 14.90 7.95
CA HIS A 250 10.17 15.99 8.91
C HIS A 250 11.34 15.84 9.90
N ARG A 251 11.46 14.70 10.58
CA ARG A 251 12.50 14.44 11.58
C ARG A 251 13.89 14.56 11.00
N TRP A 252 14.17 13.93 9.86
CA TRP A 252 15.50 14.01 9.25
C TRP A 252 15.83 15.42 8.79
N LYS A 253 14.84 16.19 8.30
CA LYS A 253 15.05 17.60 7.98
C LYS A 253 15.41 18.43 9.23
N GLN A 254 14.71 18.21 10.35
CA GLN A 254 15.04 18.88 11.61
C GLN A 254 16.43 18.50 12.11
N ILE A 255 16.81 17.22 12.02
CA ILE A 255 18.15 16.76 12.41
C ILE A 255 19.22 17.43 11.54
N GLU A 256 19.05 17.52 10.22
CA GLU A 256 19.98 18.25 9.34
C GLU A 256 20.10 19.73 9.72
N THR A 257 18.98 20.40 10.03
CA THR A 257 18.98 21.80 10.46
C THR A 257 19.73 21.99 11.77
N LEU A 258 19.51 21.11 12.76
CA LEU A 258 20.22 21.16 14.03
C LEU A 258 21.71 20.83 13.86
N CYS A 259 22.04 19.90 12.96
CA CYS A 259 23.40 19.43 12.76
C CYS A 259 24.24 20.31 11.82
N GLY A 260 23.63 21.10 10.95
CA GLY A 260 24.34 21.96 10.00
C GLY A 260 25.08 21.23 8.88
N PHE A 261 24.78 19.95 8.64
CA PHE A 261 25.35 19.17 7.53
C PHE A 261 24.31 18.28 6.86
N ASN A 262 24.61 17.83 5.64
CA ASN A 262 23.70 16.99 4.86
C ASN A 262 23.76 15.53 5.29
N ILE A 263 22.59 14.93 5.51
CA ILE A 263 22.37 13.54 5.92
C ILE A 263 21.56 12.79 4.86
N ILE A 264 20.45 13.39 4.39
CA ILE A 264 19.49 12.74 3.50
C ILE A 264 20.10 12.52 2.11
N ASN A 265 20.88 13.48 1.61
CA ASN A 265 21.61 13.39 0.35
C ASN A 265 23.04 12.91 0.62
N ASN A 266 23.25 11.60 0.51
CA ASN A 266 24.52 10.95 0.80
C ASN A 266 24.91 9.95 -0.32
N ASN A 267 26.12 9.39 -0.22
CA ASN A 267 26.69 8.47 -1.23
C ASN A 267 26.08 7.04 -1.20
N GLY A 268 25.06 6.80 -0.39
CA GLY A 268 24.35 5.54 -0.25
C GLY A 268 24.96 4.56 0.75
N LEU A 269 24.14 3.59 1.15
CA LEU A 269 24.45 2.59 2.18
C LEU A 269 25.80 1.87 1.97
N SER A 270 26.06 1.34 0.77
CA SER A 270 27.27 0.56 0.48
C SER A 270 28.57 1.36 0.66
N HIS A 271 28.55 2.65 0.33
CA HIS A 271 29.72 3.52 0.50
C HIS A 271 29.98 3.78 1.99
N LEU A 272 28.92 4.07 2.75
CA LEU A 272 28.99 4.35 4.19
C LEU A 272 29.44 3.12 4.98
N GLU A 273 28.92 1.94 4.66
CA GLU A 273 29.36 0.67 5.27
C GLU A 273 30.85 0.42 5.02
N ASN A 274 31.33 0.69 3.80
CA ASN A 274 32.75 0.56 3.49
C ASN A 274 33.60 1.55 4.31
N ILE A 275 33.24 2.83 4.41
CA ILE A 275 34.02 3.82 5.16
C ILE A 275 34.02 3.51 6.66
N LEU A 276 32.86 3.17 7.23
CA LEU A 276 32.70 3.02 8.66
C LEU A 276 33.21 1.66 9.17
N TYR A 277 32.98 0.58 8.42
CA TYR A 277 33.34 -0.77 8.89
C TYR A 277 34.69 -1.28 8.35
N ARG A 278 35.14 -0.85 7.16
CA ARG A 278 36.45 -1.29 6.62
C ARG A 278 37.62 -0.65 7.37
N ASN A 279 37.46 0.60 7.83
CA ASN A 279 38.49 1.29 8.62
C ASN A 279 38.63 0.72 10.05
N VAL A 280 37.57 0.15 10.61
CA VAL A 280 37.57 -0.51 11.93
C VAL A 280 38.24 -1.89 11.87
N ALA A 281 38.22 -2.57 10.73
CA ALA A 281 38.87 -3.87 10.55
C ALA A 281 40.40 -3.82 10.67
N ASN A 282 41.02 -2.65 10.45
CA ASN A 282 42.47 -2.45 10.58
C ASN A 282 42.91 -2.02 11.99
N GLY A 283 41.99 -1.87 12.95
CA GLY A 283 42.32 -1.41 14.30
C GLY A 283 41.24 -1.71 15.33
N ARG A 284 41.32 -2.90 15.94
CA ARG A 284 40.60 -3.33 17.16
C ARG A 284 39.06 -3.37 17.12
N ASN A 285 38.58 -4.61 17.00
CA ASN A 285 37.32 -5.19 17.50
C ASN A 285 36.25 -4.25 18.07
N PHE A 286 35.23 -3.98 17.27
CA PHE A 286 33.84 -3.87 17.74
C PHE A 286 32.99 -4.91 17.01
N SER A 287 32.76 -6.07 17.65
CA SER A 287 31.88 -7.11 17.11
C SER A 287 30.41 -6.71 17.32
N LEU A 288 29.85 -5.97 16.36
CA LEU A 288 28.40 -5.91 16.11
C LEU A 288 27.99 -6.77 14.90
N ARG A 289 28.92 -7.61 14.39
CA ARG A 289 28.68 -8.51 13.26
C ARG A 289 27.79 -9.69 13.68
N GLY A 290 26.52 -9.41 13.91
CA GLY A 290 25.58 -10.44 14.34
C GLY A 290 24.12 -10.05 14.24
N ARG A 291 23.68 -9.43 13.13
CA ARG A 291 22.28 -9.59 12.63
C ARG A 291 21.86 -8.86 11.36
N MET A 292 22.71 -8.08 10.71
CA MET A 292 22.32 -7.32 9.51
C MET A 292 22.91 -7.94 8.23
N SER A 293 22.69 -9.24 8.02
CA SER A 293 23.05 -9.89 6.76
C SER A 293 21.81 -10.51 6.14
N SER A 294 21.28 -9.78 5.16
CA SER A 294 20.71 -10.26 3.90
C SER A 294 20.48 -11.77 3.81
N GLN A 295 19.35 -12.23 4.33
CA GLN A 295 18.77 -13.53 3.99
C GLN A 295 17.27 -13.30 3.85
N ASP A 296 16.69 -13.94 2.83
CA ASP A 296 15.28 -13.92 2.42
C ASP A 296 14.93 -12.96 1.26
N ASP A 297 15.65 -13.16 0.14
CA ASP A 297 15.06 -13.06 -1.21
C ASP A 297 14.92 -14.49 -1.76
N LEU A 298 13.79 -15.13 -1.50
CA LEU A 298 13.33 -16.30 -2.24
C LEU A 298 11.82 -16.16 -2.45
N GLU A 299 11.43 -15.40 -3.47
CA GLU A 299 10.08 -15.52 -4.03
C GLU A 299 10.10 -16.61 -5.10
N ASP A 300 9.46 -17.73 -4.78
CA ASP A 300 9.20 -18.88 -5.63
C ASP A 300 8.16 -18.50 -6.70
N ASP A 301 8.63 -18.23 -7.91
CA ASP A 301 7.80 -18.23 -9.12
C ASP A 301 8.00 -19.55 -9.85
N SER A 302 7.17 -20.55 -9.54
CA SER A 302 7.05 -21.76 -10.35
C SER A 302 5.61 -22.22 -10.45
N SER A 303 4.91 -21.68 -11.44
CA SER A 303 3.79 -22.40 -12.06
C SER A 303 3.76 -22.19 -13.57
N GLN A 304 4.88 -22.54 -14.23
CA GLN A 304 4.85 -22.90 -15.64
C GLN A 304 4.47 -24.38 -15.78
N TYR A 305 3.26 -24.58 -16.27
CA TYR A 305 2.79 -25.81 -16.88
C TYR A 305 3.75 -26.19 -18.02
N SER A 306 4.59 -27.20 -17.81
CA SER A 306 5.29 -27.88 -18.91
C SER A 306 4.90 -29.35 -18.92
N VAL A 307 4.22 -29.71 -20.00
CA VAL A 307 3.90 -31.07 -20.41
C VAL A 307 5.20 -31.77 -20.76
N CYS A 308 5.51 -32.87 -20.08
CA CYS A 308 6.38 -33.90 -20.64
C CYS A 308 6.03 -35.30 -20.13
N VAL A 309 6.22 -36.23 -21.05
CA VAL A 309 5.69 -37.60 -21.12
C VAL A 309 6.69 -38.59 -20.53
N GLY A 310 6.18 -39.53 -19.70
CA GLY A 310 6.78 -40.85 -19.40
C GLY A 310 7.98 -40.89 -18.43
N PRO A 311 8.41 -42.06 -17.91
CA PRO A 311 8.01 -43.43 -18.27
C PRO A 311 7.53 -44.29 -17.08
N GLY A 312 6.95 -45.44 -17.40
CA GLY A 312 6.41 -46.41 -16.44
C GLY A 312 7.45 -47.20 -15.63
N LYS A 313 6.98 -47.64 -14.46
CA LYS A 313 7.30 -48.88 -13.72
C LYS A 313 6.36 -48.85 -12.51
N GLY A 314 5.36 -49.71 -12.38
CA GLY A 314 5.46 -51.17 -12.29
C GLY A 314 4.91 -51.58 -10.91
N ARG A 315 4.51 -52.85 -10.81
CA ARG A 315 4.06 -53.65 -9.66
C ARG A 315 2.57 -53.97 -9.67
N ASP A 316 2.23 -55.20 -10.05
CA ASP A 316 2.04 -56.40 -9.17
C ASP A 316 0.60 -56.33 -8.63
N ASP A 317 -0.32 -57.29 -8.76
CA ASP A 317 -0.21 -58.75 -8.69
C ASP A 317 -1.55 -59.42 -9.15
N GLU A 318 -1.50 -60.75 -9.29
CA GLU A 318 -2.62 -61.72 -9.17
C GLU A 318 -3.75 -61.76 -10.23
N SER A 319 -3.76 -62.81 -11.07
CA SER A 319 -4.47 -64.06 -10.74
C SER A 319 -4.57 -65.03 -11.92
N ILE A 320 -4.23 -66.27 -11.58
CA ILE A 320 -4.57 -67.58 -12.15
C ILE A 320 -5.84 -67.61 -13.02
N GLY A 321 -5.74 -68.24 -14.19
CA GLY A 321 -6.87 -68.61 -15.06
C GLY A 321 -6.46 -68.84 -16.49
#